data_AF-A0A318KIN1-F1
#
_entry.id   AF-A0A318KIN1-F1
#
_cell.length_a   1.000
_cell.length_b   1.000
_cell.length_c   1.000
_cell.angle_alpha   90.00
_cell.angle_beta   90.00
_cell.angle_gamma   90.00
#
_symmetry.space_group_name_H-M   'P 1'
#
loop_
_entity.id
_entity.type
_entity.pdbx_description
1 polymer ?
#
loop_
_entity_poly.entity_id
_entity_poly.type
_entity_poly.pdbx_seq_one_letter_code
_entity_poly.pdbx_strand_id
1 'polypeptide(L)'
;MKPLSPRSRLKGDPFLPNRFIFGDAIDQHGIEEYEYLVHTEQPTFVCRLMHRAIPFDGADSEQFASAMLFDPEENVSYYTCNDGLAMTDFVFLGEPDSEPNAGALQKICDEAVAAYWAIDEAYKNNQLELNEYGRRPRELPPMQLDDATRAHAVSELARAAREAVSGPERAPQLIAHVHSTLHTGDARILPEALFALHDAPTARERLIDTARTLIAQPDVARPDGSFVPYELWAIPLLYSANHAGDCWFFPRLAELERVLQKHLGIPYGKGLHVSPTLFTPDMLNASGCQVLSQLAGMLDAGEAYVPGDINIMRSAYQEAKQRFVPRMTLNWIIFAVERGVLTHEPLADPNALLDALMPEVEAALNEHIDYNEATLFAPEPLWQSLVTGTRASNQQRLAFTSLLLDKRIGLANVRAHIELMPAQGAFQLRLQGKDDDDTVETTFAWLMTPDIAPSRETALAELEAVLEAHNIACDTYQDRLH
;
A
#
# COMPACT_ATOMS: atom_id res chain seq x y z
N MET A 1 -22.18 16.87 41.01
CA MET A 1 -23.04 16.24 39.96
C MET A 1 -24.10 15.41 40.66
N LYS A 2 -25.37 15.48 40.24
CA LYS A 2 -26.45 14.66 40.83
C LYS A 2 -26.62 13.38 39.99
N PRO A 3 -26.79 12.21 40.61
CA PRO A 3 -27.08 10.97 39.89
C PRO A 3 -28.45 11.04 39.20
N LEU A 4 -28.56 10.42 38.03
CA LEU A 4 -29.83 10.26 37.31
C LEU A 4 -30.78 9.35 38.11
N SER A 5 -32.08 9.62 38.02
CA SER A 5 -33.08 8.81 38.74
C SER A 5 -33.21 7.43 38.08
N PRO A 6 -33.55 6.36 38.83
CA PRO A 6 -33.73 5.01 38.27
C PRO A 6 -34.82 4.92 37.18
N ARG A 7 -35.66 5.95 37.03
CA ARG A 7 -36.74 6.03 36.04
C ARG A 7 -36.43 6.94 34.85
N SER A 8 -35.21 7.47 34.78
CA SER A 8 -34.78 8.34 33.69
C SER A 8 -34.38 7.50 32.47
N ARG A 9 -35.11 7.59 31.36
CA ARG A 9 -34.66 7.04 30.07
C ARG A 9 -33.66 7.99 29.42
N LEU A 10 -32.53 7.47 28.96
CA LEU A 10 -31.57 8.19 28.12
C LEU A 10 -32.26 8.58 26.80
N LYS A 11 -32.05 9.82 26.34
CA LYS A 11 -32.60 10.28 25.06
C LYS A 11 -31.73 9.71 23.92
N GLY A 12 -32.28 8.71 23.25
CA GLY A 12 -31.75 8.00 22.09
C GLY A 12 -32.59 6.74 21.96
N ASP A 13 -33.13 6.45 20.77
CA ASP A 13 -33.82 5.19 20.58
C ASP A 13 -32.81 4.06 20.86
N PRO A 14 -33.11 3.11 21.76
CA PRO A 14 -32.33 1.90 21.82
C PRO A 14 -32.63 1.19 20.51
N PHE A 15 -31.73 1.27 19.53
CA PHE A 15 -31.67 0.21 18.53
C PHE A 15 -31.55 -1.08 19.34
N LEU A 16 -32.63 -1.85 19.36
CA LEU A 16 -32.54 -3.23 19.82
C LEU A 16 -31.48 -3.88 18.91
N PRO A 17 -30.49 -4.59 19.46
CA PRO A 17 -29.57 -5.34 18.61
C PRO A 17 -30.38 -6.21 17.65
N ASN A 18 -29.86 -6.42 16.43
CA ASN A 18 -30.52 -7.28 15.44
C ASN A 18 -30.94 -8.62 16.10
N ARG A 19 -32.12 -9.10 15.72
CA ARG A 19 -32.71 -10.34 16.26
C ARG A 19 -31.78 -11.55 16.12
N PHE A 20 -30.98 -11.57 15.05
CA PHE A 20 -29.94 -12.55 14.78
C PHE A 20 -28.59 -11.84 14.69
N ILE A 21 -27.59 -12.37 15.39
CA ILE A 21 -26.20 -11.93 15.33
C ILE A 21 -25.37 -13.14 14.91
N PHE A 22 -24.68 -13.02 13.78
CA PHE A 22 -23.75 -14.03 13.27
C PHE A 22 -22.33 -13.58 13.59
N GLY A 23 -21.44 -14.51 13.94
CA GLY A 23 -20.07 -14.18 14.24
C GLY A 23 -19.12 -15.36 14.14
N ASP A 24 -17.87 -15.04 13.85
CA ASP A 24 -16.76 -15.99 13.77
C ASP A 24 -15.99 -16.01 15.09
N ALA A 25 -15.40 -17.15 15.43
CA ALA A 25 -14.44 -17.27 16.52
C ALA A 25 -13.03 -17.46 15.98
N ILE A 26 -12.05 -16.86 16.66
CA ILE A 26 -10.62 -17.03 16.37
C ILE A 26 -9.98 -17.72 17.57
N ASP A 27 -9.36 -18.87 17.33
CA ASP A 27 -8.56 -19.59 18.31
C ASP A 27 -7.06 -19.49 17.98
N GLN A 28 -6.23 -20.21 18.73
CA GLN A 28 -4.77 -20.25 18.54
C GLN A 28 -4.32 -20.89 17.20
N HIS A 29 -5.22 -21.52 16.46
CA HIS A 29 -5.01 -22.18 15.18
C HIS A 29 -5.61 -21.42 13.99
N GLY A 30 -6.48 -20.43 14.23
CA GLY A 30 -7.05 -19.56 13.20
C GLY A 30 -8.53 -19.28 13.43
N ILE A 31 -9.25 -18.96 12.34
CA ILE A 31 -10.72 -18.90 12.38
C ILE A 31 -11.22 -20.34 12.57
N GLU A 32 -12.12 -20.55 13.52
CA GLU A 32 -12.73 -21.86 13.77
C GLU A 32 -13.51 -22.34 12.54
N GLU A 33 -13.66 -23.66 12.38
CA GLU A 33 -14.49 -24.24 11.30
C GLU A 33 -16.00 -23.94 11.50
N TYR A 34 -16.36 -23.43 12.67
CA TYR A 34 -17.73 -23.11 13.07
C TYR A 34 -17.96 -21.61 13.11
N GLU A 35 -19.13 -21.22 12.62
CA GLU A 35 -19.68 -19.90 12.89
C GLU A 35 -20.62 -19.99 14.09
N TYR A 36 -21.01 -18.84 14.63
CA TYR A 36 -21.86 -18.75 15.81
C TYR A 36 -23.07 -17.86 15.52
N LEU A 37 -24.23 -18.31 15.97
CA LEU A 37 -25.48 -17.57 15.92
C LEU A 37 -25.95 -17.26 17.34
N VAL A 38 -26.25 -15.98 17.58
CA VAL A 38 -26.95 -15.51 18.78
C VAL A 38 -28.34 -15.02 18.39
N HIS A 39 -29.37 -15.63 18.98
CA HIS A 39 -30.74 -15.15 18.90
C HIS A 39 -31.05 -14.33 20.15
N THR A 40 -31.37 -13.04 19.97
CA THR A 40 -31.47 -12.06 21.06
C THR A 40 -32.89 -11.89 21.62
N GLU A 41 -33.90 -12.43 20.95
CA GLU A 41 -35.29 -12.46 21.42
C GLU A 41 -35.59 -13.72 22.21
N GLN A 42 -36.76 -13.80 22.87
CA GLN A 42 -37.18 -15.01 23.59
C GLN A 42 -37.68 -16.08 22.60
N PRO A 43 -37.17 -17.32 22.64
CA PRO A 43 -36.13 -17.85 23.55
C PRO A 43 -34.73 -17.37 23.16
N THR A 44 -33.97 -16.85 24.11
CA THR A 44 -32.62 -16.34 23.86
C THR A 44 -31.64 -17.50 23.88
N PHE A 45 -30.85 -17.67 22.82
CA PHE A 45 -29.87 -18.75 22.74
C PHE A 45 -28.64 -18.39 21.94
N VAL A 46 -27.60 -19.20 22.12
CA VAL A 46 -26.41 -19.26 21.28
C VAL A 46 -26.31 -20.67 20.70
N CYS A 47 -25.95 -20.80 19.44
CA CYS A 47 -25.67 -22.09 18.81
C CYS A 47 -24.51 -21.97 17.83
N ARG A 48 -23.93 -23.11 17.46
CA ARG A 48 -22.97 -23.22 16.35
C ARG A 48 -23.68 -23.37 15.03
N LEU A 49 -23.10 -22.81 13.98
CA LEU A 49 -23.54 -22.88 12.59
C LEU A 49 -22.45 -23.58 11.76
N MET A 50 -22.88 -24.48 10.88
CA MET A 50 -22.03 -25.33 10.05
C MET A 50 -22.51 -25.36 8.61
N HIS A 51 -21.56 -25.32 7.68
CA HIS A 51 -21.81 -25.62 6.25
C HIS A 51 -21.71 -27.12 5.99
N ARG A 52 -22.73 -27.87 6.46
CA ARG A 52 -22.76 -29.33 6.34
C ARG A 52 -24.18 -29.81 6.08
N ALA A 53 -24.35 -30.59 5.01
CA ALA A 53 -25.59 -31.31 4.76
C ALA A 53 -25.73 -32.50 5.73
N ILE A 54 -26.77 -32.47 6.56
CA ILE A 54 -27.17 -33.59 7.43
C ILE A 54 -28.41 -34.25 6.80
N PRO A 55 -28.45 -35.59 6.62
CA PRO A 55 -29.63 -36.26 6.05
C PRO A 55 -30.89 -36.09 6.92
N PHE A 56 -32.02 -35.76 6.29
CA PHE A 56 -33.35 -35.70 6.91
C PHE A 56 -34.46 -35.96 5.89
N ASP A 57 -35.67 -36.28 6.37
CA ASP A 57 -36.85 -36.46 5.52
C ASP A 57 -37.27 -35.11 4.91
N GLY A 58 -36.95 -34.92 3.63
CA GLY A 58 -37.16 -33.66 2.91
C GLY A 58 -35.88 -33.06 2.31
N ALA A 59 -34.72 -33.67 2.54
CA ALA A 59 -33.43 -33.19 1.99
C ALA A 59 -33.41 -33.11 0.46
N ASP A 60 -34.11 -34.01 -0.23
CA ASP A 60 -34.17 -34.06 -1.71
C ASP A 60 -35.30 -33.16 -2.30
N SER A 61 -35.97 -32.36 -1.48
CA SER A 61 -37.03 -31.46 -1.93
C SER A 61 -36.49 -30.30 -2.78
N GLU A 62 -37.18 -29.96 -3.86
CA GLU A 62 -36.89 -28.76 -4.66
C GLU A 62 -37.31 -27.45 -3.95
N GLN A 63 -38.17 -27.53 -2.94
CA GLN A 63 -38.58 -26.41 -2.09
C GLN A 63 -37.80 -26.44 -0.77
N PHE A 64 -37.57 -25.27 -0.16
CA PHE A 64 -36.93 -25.16 1.16
C PHE A 64 -37.61 -26.08 2.17
N ALA A 65 -36.82 -26.94 2.80
CA ALA A 65 -37.24 -27.90 3.79
C ALA A 65 -36.20 -27.96 4.92
N SER A 66 -36.68 -28.11 6.14
CA SER A 66 -35.84 -28.19 7.34
C SER A 66 -36.40 -29.20 8.34
N ALA A 67 -35.56 -29.60 9.30
CA ALA A 67 -35.94 -30.47 10.39
C ALA A 67 -35.11 -30.21 11.64
N MET A 68 -35.73 -30.42 12.81
CA MET A 68 -35.02 -30.61 14.07
C MET A 68 -34.79 -32.10 14.31
N LEU A 69 -33.54 -32.48 14.46
CA LEU A 69 -33.09 -33.83 14.74
C LEU A 69 -32.53 -33.91 16.17
N PHE A 70 -32.55 -35.11 16.75
CA PHE A 70 -31.92 -35.39 18.03
C PHE A 70 -31.04 -36.60 17.88
N ASP A 71 -29.76 -36.44 18.19
CA ASP A 71 -28.79 -37.53 18.25
C ASP A 71 -28.77 -38.10 19.68
N PRO A 72 -29.27 -39.33 19.90
CA PRO A 72 -29.29 -39.94 21.23
C PRO A 72 -27.91 -40.42 21.70
N GLU A 73 -26.93 -40.59 20.81
CA GLU A 73 -25.56 -41.03 21.18
C GLU A 73 -24.75 -39.87 21.74
N GLU A 74 -24.81 -38.71 21.08
CA GLU A 74 -24.14 -37.47 21.51
C GLU A 74 -24.99 -36.63 22.47
N ASN A 75 -26.29 -36.93 22.59
CA ASN A 75 -27.27 -36.16 23.37
C ASN A 75 -27.34 -34.69 22.92
N VAL A 76 -27.32 -34.45 21.60
CA VAL A 76 -27.32 -33.13 20.98
C VAL A 76 -28.48 -32.99 19.99
N SER A 77 -29.10 -31.81 19.97
CA SER A 77 -30.12 -31.44 18.99
C SER A 77 -29.50 -30.68 17.82
N TYR A 78 -29.91 -31.06 16.61
CA TYR A 78 -29.48 -30.44 15.37
C TYR A 78 -30.66 -29.79 14.67
N TYR A 79 -30.45 -28.60 14.13
CA TYR A 79 -31.25 -28.08 13.03
C TYR A 79 -30.53 -28.39 11.71
N THR A 80 -31.27 -28.79 10.68
CA THR A 80 -30.74 -28.98 9.32
C THR A 80 -31.73 -28.51 8.28
N CYS A 81 -31.23 -28.04 7.13
CA CYS A 81 -32.03 -27.69 5.97
C CYS A 81 -31.40 -28.20 4.66
N ASN A 82 -32.19 -28.22 3.58
CA ASN A 82 -31.71 -28.62 2.24
C ASN A 82 -30.84 -27.57 1.54
N ASP A 83 -30.61 -26.40 2.17
CA ASP A 83 -29.67 -25.37 1.70
C ASP A 83 -28.22 -25.62 2.17
N GLY A 84 -27.95 -26.73 2.88
CA GLY A 84 -26.60 -27.13 3.28
C GLY A 84 -26.08 -26.46 4.56
N LEU A 85 -26.94 -25.76 5.30
CA LEU A 85 -26.66 -25.23 6.63
C LEU A 85 -27.22 -26.15 7.72
N ALA A 86 -26.47 -26.26 8.81
CA ALA A 86 -26.88 -26.95 10.02
C ALA A 86 -26.52 -26.12 11.26
N MET A 87 -27.33 -26.22 12.31
CA MET A 87 -27.07 -25.59 13.60
C MET A 87 -27.09 -26.61 14.72
N THR A 88 -26.21 -26.46 15.70
CA THR A 88 -26.02 -27.42 16.79
C THR A 88 -25.56 -26.73 18.08
N ASP A 89 -25.45 -27.48 19.17
CA ASP A 89 -24.96 -26.99 20.48
C ASP A 89 -25.78 -25.80 21.00
N PHE A 90 -27.11 -25.91 20.98
CA PHE A 90 -28.00 -24.86 21.48
C PHE A 90 -27.85 -24.66 22.99
N VAL A 91 -27.46 -23.44 23.38
CA VAL A 91 -27.36 -22.99 24.77
C VAL A 91 -28.40 -21.90 25.01
N PHE A 92 -29.46 -22.24 25.75
CA PHE A 92 -30.52 -21.30 26.10
C PHE A 92 -30.12 -20.44 27.31
N LEU A 93 -30.31 -19.13 27.21
CA LEU A 93 -29.85 -18.12 28.18
C LEU A 93 -31.01 -17.50 29.01
N GLY A 94 -32.16 -18.18 29.08
CA GLY A 94 -33.38 -17.71 29.74
C GLY A 94 -33.77 -18.48 31.02
N GLU A 95 -34.97 -18.23 31.55
CA GLU A 95 -35.54 -19.01 32.67
C GLU A 95 -35.78 -20.48 32.23
N PRO A 96 -35.74 -21.48 33.13
CA PRO A 96 -35.87 -22.89 32.75
C PRO A 96 -37.14 -23.25 31.97
N ASP A 97 -38.22 -22.49 32.15
CA ASP A 97 -39.51 -22.68 31.45
C ASP A 97 -39.56 -21.95 30.08
N SER A 98 -38.45 -21.35 29.64
CA SER A 98 -38.35 -20.58 28.38
C SER A 98 -37.80 -21.39 27.19
N GLU A 99 -37.50 -22.68 27.38
CA GLU A 99 -37.03 -23.54 26.29
C GLU A 99 -38.13 -23.72 25.23
N PRO A 100 -37.82 -23.50 23.93
CA PRO A 100 -38.79 -23.70 22.87
C PRO A 100 -39.06 -25.18 22.64
N ASN A 101 -40.28 -25.50 22.19
CA ASN A 101 -40.53 -26.79 21.56
C ASN A 101 -39.81 -26.88 20.20
N ALA A 102 -39.59 -28.10 19.71
CA ALA A 102 -38.86 -28.35 18.46
C ALA A 102 -39.42 -27.57 17.25
N GLY A 103 -40.74 -27.46 17.12
CA GLY A 103 -41.36 -26.73 16.00
C GLY A 103 -41.17 -25.21 16.10
N ALA A 104 -41.19 -24.66 17.32
CA ALA A 104 -40.91 -23.24 17.56
C ALA A 104 -39.44 -22.92 17.30
N LEU A 105 -38.51 -23.78 17.73
CA LEU A 105 -37.09 -23.63 17.47
C LEU A 105 -36.78 -23.75 15.97
N GLN A 106 -37.36 -24.76 15.29
CA GLN A 106 -37.22 -24.94 13.84
C GLN A 106 -37.59 -23.67 13.07
N LYS A 107 -38.73 -23.05 13.41
CA LYS A 107 -39.17 -21.82 12.77
C LYS A 107 -38.21 -20.65 12.98
N ILE A 108 -37.64 -20.52 14.18
CA ILE A 108 -36.64 -19.48 14.48
C ILE A 108 -35.37 -19.72 13.65
N CYS A 109 -34.93 -20.98 13.54
CA CYS A 109 -33.78 -21.35 12.72
C CYS A 109 -34.03 -21.12 11.22
N ASP A 110 -35.23 -21.41 10.71
CA ASP A 110 -35.61 -21.10 9.31
C ASP A 110 -35.50 -19.59 9.03
N GLU A 111 -35.99 -18.77 9.95
CA GLU A 111 -35.88 -17.31 9.85
C GLU A 111 -34.42 -16.83 9.95
N ALA A 112 -33.60 -17.51 10.74
CA ALA A 112 -32.16 -17.25 10.83
C ALA A 112 -31.42 -17.63 9.54
N VAL A 113 -31.75 -18.75 8.90
CA VAL A 113 -31.19 -19.16 7.60
C VAL A 113 -31.52 -18.13 6.52
N ALA A 114 -32.76 -17.67 6.46
CA ALA A 114 -33.15 -16.61 5.53
C ALA A 114 -32.37 -15.30 5.77
N ALA A 115 -32.18 -14.91 7.03
CA ALA A 115 -31.40 -13.73 7.39
C ALA A 115 -29.91 -13.90 7.05
N TYR A 116 -29.35 -15.08 7.28
CA TYR A 116 -27.97 -15.43 6.96
C TYR A 116 -27.72 -15.29 5.45
N TRP A 117 -28.57 -15.90 4.62
CA TRP A 117 -28.42 -15.80 3.16
C TRP A 117 -28.69 -14.39 2.62
N ALA A 118 -29.61 -13.63 3.22
CA ALA A 118 -29.79 -12.23 2.84
C ALA A 118 -28.54 -11.37 3.16
N ILE A 119 -27.83 -11.68 4.25
CA ILE A 119 -26.57 -11.04 4.60
C ILE A 119 -25.45 -11.48 3.64
N ASP A 120 -25.33 -12.77 3.34
CA ASP A 120 -24.38 -13.30 2.36
C ASP A 120 -24.62 -12.75 0.95
N GLU A 121 -25.88 -12.66 0.52
CA GLU A 121 -26.27 -12.03 -0.74
C GLU A 121 -25.97 -10.52 -0.71
N ALA A 122 -26.22 -9.83 0.40
CA ALA A 122 -25.84 -8.43 0.56
C ALA A 122 -24.31 -8.24 0.55
N TYR A 123 -23.52 -9.19 1.09
CA TYR A 123 -22.07 -9.16 0.98
C TYR A 123 -21.59 -9.42 -0.44
N LYS A 124 -22.20 -10.37 -1.17
CA LYS A 124 -21.91 -10.64 -2.58
C LYS A 124 -22.33 -9.48 -3.49
N ASN A 125 -23.44 -8.81 -3.17
CA ASN A 125 -23.91 -7.62 -3.88
C ASN A 125 -23.07 -6.38 -3.49
N ASN A 126 -22.59 -6.28 -2.24
CA ASN A 126 -21.60 -5.28 -1.83
C ASN A 126 -20.20 -5.56 -2.40
N GLN A 127 -19.88 -6.80 -2.78
CA GLN A 127 -18.69 -7.09 -3.59
C GLN A 127 -18.82 -6.55 -5.02
N LEU A 128 -20.04 -6.39 -5.54
CA LEU A 128 -20.32 -5.69 -6.80
C LEU A 128 -20.38 -4.15 -6.62
N GLU A 129 -20.59 -3.66 -5.38
CA GLU A 129 -20.42 -2.24 -4.99
C GLU A 129 -19.03 -1.92 -4.42
N LEU A 130 -18.07 -2.85 -4.45
CA LEU A 130 -16.65 -2.47 -4.43
C LEU A 130 -16.42 -1.64 -5.69
N ASN A 131 -16.04 -0.37 -5.52
CA ASN A 131 -15.58 0.54 -6.56
C ASN A 131 -14.93 -0.23 -7.72
N GLU A 132 -15.14 0.20 -8.98
CA GLU A 132 -14.39 -0.27 -10.17
C GLU A 132 -12.85 -0.34 -9.98
N TYR A 133 -12.37 0.30 -8.91
CA TYR A 133 -11.00 0.44 -8.47
C TYR A 133 -10.51 -0.62 -7.44
N GLY A 134 -11.38 -1.50 -6.93
CA GLY A 134 -11.06 -2.54 -5.92
C GLY A 134 -10.76 -2.01 -4.50
N ARG A 135 -10.15 -0.82 -4.41
CA ARG A 135 -9.89 -0.05 -3.18
C ARG A 135 -10.50 1.34 -3.33
N ARG A 136 -10.88 1.99 -2.22
CA ARG A 136 -11.46 3.35 -2.27
C ARG A 136 -10.36 4.39 -2.56
N PRO A 137 -10.38 5.09 -3.71
CA PRO A 137 -9.40 6.14 -3.98
C PRO A 137 -9.53 7.28 -2.97
N ARG A 138 -8.39 7.76 -2.47
CA ARG A 138 -8.31 8.88 -1.53
C ARG A 138 -7.15 9.80 -1.88
N GLU A 139 -7.49 11.06 -2.12
CA GLU A 139 -6.52 12.14 -2.28
C GLU A 139 -6.02 12.62 -0.93
N LEU A 140 -4.72 12.92 -0.85
CA LEU A 140 -4.11 13.62 0.28
C LEU A 140 -3.76 15.04 -0.17
N PRO A 141 -4.67 16.02 0.05
CA PRO A 141 -4.39 17.38 -0.37
C PRO A 141 -3.18 17.92 0.40
N PRO A 142 -2.25 18.64 -0.26
CA PRO A 142 -1.11 19.23 0.43
C PRO A 142 -1.61 20.23 1.47
N MET A 143 -1.28 20.01 2.74
CA MET A 143 -1.59 20.96 3.80
C MET A 143 -0.56 22.09 3.76
N GLN A 144 -1.01 23.33 3.88
CA GLN A 144 -0.14 24.48 4.04
C GLN A 144 -0.45 25.16 5.35
N LEU A 145 0.46 25.02 6.32
CA LEU A 145 0.40 25.79 7.55
C LEU A 145 0.74 27.25 7.26
N ASP A 146 0.20 28.13 8.11
CA ASP A 146 0.64 29.52 8.16
C ASP A 146 2.14 29.61 8.54
N ASP A 147 2.78 30.70 8.16
CA ASP A 147 4.22 30.86 8.30
C ASP A 147 4.70 30.80 9.76
N ALA A 148 3.91 31.28 10.72
CA ALA A 148 4.29 31.28 12.12
C ALA A 148 4.24 29.87 12.72
N THR A 149 3.16 29.12 12.46
CA THR A 149 3.04 27.72 12.89
C THR A 149 4.10 26.85 12.23
N ARG A 150 4.36 27.05 10.93
CA ARG A 150 5.43 26.33 10.20
C ARG A 150 6.80 26.62 10.79
N ALA A 151 7.17 27.89 10.97
CA ALA A 151 8.46 28.27 11.54
C ALA A 151 8.67 27.72 12.96
N HIS A 152 7.61 27.68 13.77
CA HIS A 152 7.66 27.06 15.09
C HIS A 152 7.91 25.55 15.00
N ALA A 153 7.17 24.83 14.15
CA ALA A 153 7.36 23.40 13.94
C ALA A 153 8.77 23.07 13.44
N VAL A 154 9.30 23.86 12.49
CA VAL A 154 10.67 23.76 11.98
C VAL A 154 11.70 23.92 13.10
N SER A 155 11.54 24.97 13.93
CA SER A 155 12.44 25.24 15.06
C SER A 155 12.43 24.11 16.09
N GLU A 156 11.24 23.61 16.44
CA GLU A 156 11.10 22.52 17.41
C GLU A 156 11.69 21.21 16.89
N LEU A 157 11.48 20.90 15.62
CA LEU A 157 12.04 19.71 14.99
C LEU A 157 13.58 19.77 14.92
N ALA A 158 14.15 20.92 14.53
CA ALA A 158 15.60 21.13 14.50
C ALA A 158 16.20 21.08 15.92
N ARG A 159 15.52 21.65 16.92
CA ARG A 159 15.92 21.58 18.33
C ARG A 159 15.93 20.13 18.83
N ALA A 160 14.85 19.39 18.59
CA ALA A 160 14.74 17.99 18.99
C ALA A 160 15.84 17.12 18.35
N ALA A 161 16.19 17.38 17.08
CA ALA A 161 17.29 16.68 16.41
C ALA A 161 18.65 16.96 17.07
N ARG A 162 18.96 18.22 17.40
CA ARG A 162 20.19 18.60 18.12
C ARG A 162 20.24 17.96 19.51
N GLU A 163 19.12 17.93 20.21
CA GLU A 163 19.01 17.33 21.54
C GLU A 163 19.16 15.81 21.50
N ALA A 164 18.62 15.13 20.48
CA ALA A 164 18.78 13.69 20.31
C ALA A 164 20.23 13.25 20.10
N VAL A 165 21.10 14.14 19.60
CA VAL A 165 22.55 13.88 19.51
C VAL A 165 23.22 13.94 20.90
N SER A 166 22.67 14.73 21.83
CA SER A 166 23.27 14.92 23.17
C SER A 166 23.10 13.72 24.10
N GLY A 167 22.14 12.82 23.83
CA GLY A 167 21.92 11.62 24.63
C GLY A 167 20.79 10.73 24.11
N PRO A 168 20.90 9.38 24.23
CA PRO A 168 19.92 8.43 23.72
C PRO A 168 18.54 8.57 24.35
N GLU A 169 18.44 9.08 25.57
CA GLU A 169 17.18 9.32 26.29
C GLU A 169 16.26 10.36 25.61
N ARG A 170 16.82 11.18 24.71
CA ARG A 170 16.06 12.19 23.95
C ARG A 170 15.61 11.72 22.57
N ALA A 171 16.02 10.52 22.14
CA ALA A 171 15.59 9.94 20.87
C ALA A 171 14.05 9.79 20.75
N PRO A 172 13.29 9.39 21.80
CA PRO A 172 11.83 9.31 21.71
C PRO A 172 11.15 10.64 21.41
N GLN A 173 11.72 11.76 21.87
CA GLN A 173 11.17 13.10 21.59
C GLN A 173 11.33 13.44 20.11
N LEU A 174 12.51 13.18 19.54
CA LEU A 174 12.72 13.35 18.10
C LEU A 174 11.74 12.48 17.29
N ILE A 175 11.57 11.21 17.65
CA ILE A 175 10.62 10.30 17.00
C ILE A 175 9.20 10.89 17.03
N ALA A 176 8.73 11.36 18.19
CA ALA A 176 7.41 11.97 18.32
C ALA A 176 7.24 13.23 17.46
N HIS A 177 8.24 14.12 17.43
CA HIS A 177 8.21 15.33 16.60
C HIS A 177 8.20 15.02 15.09
N VAL A 178 9.03 14.07 14.65
CA VAL A 178 9.07 13.62 13.25
C VAL A 178 7.74 12.98 12.87
N HIS A 179 7.20 12.08 13.70
CA HIS A 179 5.91 11.45 13.47
C HIS A 179 4.80 12.50 13.33
N SER A 180 4.75 13.48 14.24
CA SER A 180 3.79 14.59 14.16
C SER A 180 3.95 15.40 12.88
N THR A 181 5.18 15.66 12.43
CA THR A 181 5.44 16.42 11.20
C THR A 181 4.94 15.66 9.97
N LEU A 182 5.22 14.36 9.87
CA LEU A 182 4.75 13.53 8.75
C LEU A 182 3.20 13.48 8.67
N HIS A 183 2.52 13.47 9.81
CA HIS A 183 1.05 13.48 9.88
C HIS A 183 0.43 14.86 9.73
N THR A 184 1.21 15.93 9.82
CA THR A 184 0.74 17.30 9.59
C THR A 184 0.46 17.55 8.10
N GLY A 185 1.04 16.77 7.20
CA GLY A 185 0.78 16.90 5.75
C GLY A 185 1.40 18.15 5.09
N ASP A 186 2.11 19.00 5.82
CA ASP A 186 2.89 20.11 5.26
C ASP A 186 4.31 19.64 4.96
N ALA A 187 4.55 19.25 3.71
CA ALA A 187 5.80 18.67 3.25
C ALA A 187 7.01 19.61 3.34
N ARG A 188 6.83 20.89 3.67
CA ARG A 188 7.91 21.89 3.76
C ARG A 188 8.66 21.86 5.09
N ILE A 189 8.02 21.43 6.18
CA ILE A 189 8.60 21.49 7.53
C ILE A 189 9.90 20.71 7.62
N LEU A 190 9.92 19.48 7.12
CA LEU A 190 11.08 18.59 7.23
C LEU A 190 12.27 19.09 6.38
N PRO A 191 12.11 19.46 5.09
CA PRO A 191 13.17 20.14 4.33
C PRO A 191 13.69 21.43 4.96
N GLU A 192 12.81 22.29 5.48
CA GLU A 192 13.22 23.54 6.14
C GLU A 192 14.01 23.27 7.43
N ALA A 193 13.63 22.26 8.22
CA ALA A 193 14.37 21.84 9.41
C ALA A 193 15.74 21.24 9.05
N LEU A 194 15.82 20.44 7.99
CA LEU A 194 17.09 19.91 7.49
C LEU A 194 18.03 21.02 7.00
N PHE A 195 17.48 22.07 6.39
CA PHE A 195 18.22 23.25 6.00
C PHE A 195 18.72 24.03 7.23
N ALA A 196 17.88 24.21 8.26
CA ALA A 196 18.26 24.86 9.52
C ALA A 196 19.37 24.11 10.29
N LEU A 197 19.59 22.83 9.98
CA LEU A 197 20.64 21.99 10.55
C LEU A 197 21.91 21.91 9.67
N HIS A 198 22.07 22.79 8.68
CA HIS A 198 23.25 22.81 7.81
C HIS A 198 24.58 22.95 8.59
N ASP A 199 24.57 23.65 9.72
CA ASP A 199 25.70 23.83 10.64
C ASP A 199 25.91 22.65 11.61
N ALA A 200 25.01 21.66 11.62
CA ALA A 200 24.99 20.55 12.57
C ALA A 200 24.79 19.19 11.84
N PRO A 201 25.79 18.70 11.08
CA PRO A 201 25.63 17.55 10.18
C PRO A 201 25.16 16.28 10.90
N THR A 202 25.68 16.00 12.10
CA THR A 202 25.27 14.81 12.88
C THR A 202 23.80 14.88 13.31
N ALA A 203 23.29 16.06 13.67
CA ALA A 203 21.88 16.25 14.00
C ALA A 203 20.99 16.14 12.76
N ARG A 204 21.48 16.66 11.62
CA ARG A 204 20.83 16.54 10.33
C ARG A 204 20.70 15.07 9.91
N GLU A 205 21.77 14.30 9.97
CA GLU A 205 21.75 12.84 9.69
C GLU A 205 20.78 12.11 10.62
N ARG A 206 20.81 12.41 11.92
CA ARG A 206 19.89 11.82 12.89
C ARG A 206 18.42 12.09 12.55
N LEU A 207 18.09 13.30 12.10
CA LEU A 207 16.75 13.67 11.64
C LEU A 207 16.35 12.89 10.38
N ILE A 208 17.26 12.79 9.40
CA ILE A 208 17.05 12.02 8.17
C ILE A 208 16.77 10.56 8.49
N ASP A 209 17.61 9.93 9.29
CA ASP A 209 17.47 8.51 9.64
C ASP A 209 16.15 8.26 10.37
N THR A 210 15.79 9.12 11.33
CA THR A 210 14.53 8.99 12.07
C THR A 210 13.33 9.11 11.14
N ALA A 211 13.35 10.07 10.21
CA ALA A 211 12.26 10.26 9.24
C ALA A 211 12.20 9.11 8.23
N ARG A 212 13.35 8.61 7.74
CA ARG A 212 13.42 7.44 6.86
C ARG A 212 12.85 6.20 7.54
N THR A 213 13.17 5.97 8.81
CA THR A 213 12.60 4.86 9.58
C THR A 213 11.09 5.01 9.71
N LEU A 214 10.58 6.17 10.11
CA LEU A 214 9.14 6.35 10.32
C LEU A 214 8.31 6.28 9.02
N ILE A 215 8.88 6.69 7.88
CA ILE A 215 8.24 6.52 6.57
C ILE A 215 8.25 5.05 6.15
N ALA A 216 9.37 4.35 6.29
CA ALA A 216 9.49 2.96 5.87
C ALA A 216 8.80 1.97 6.83
N GLN A 217 8.62 2.34 8.09
CA GLN A 217 8.06 1.48 9.13
C GLN A 217 6.89 2.18 9.84
N PRO A 218 5.78 2.44 9.12
CA PRO A 218 4.61 3.09 9.70
C PRO A 218 3.91 2.17 10.71
N ASP A 219 3.45 2.77 11.81
CA ASP A 219 2.61 2.09 12.80
C ASP A 219 1.15 2.51 12.56
N VAL A 220 0.26 1.54 12.31
CA VAL A 220 -1.14 1.80 11.97
C VAL A 220 -2.01 1.57 13.21
N ALA A 221 -2.73 2.62 13.61
CA ALA A 221 -3.74 2.56 14.66
C ALA A 221 -5.11 2.34 14.02
N ARG A 222 -5.77 1.24 14.35
CA ARG A 222 -7.12 0.91 13.86
C ARG A 222 -8.20 1.53 14.74
N PRO A 223 -9.43 1.74 14.21
CA PRO A 223 -10.54 2.30 14.99
C PRO A 223 -10.95 1.47 16.22
N ASP A 224 -10.65 0.17 16.22
CA ASP A 224 -10.87 -0.75 17.34
C ASP A 224 -9.83 -0.59 18.47
N GLY A 225 -8.84 0.29 18.29
CA GLY A 225 -7.75 0.53 19.24
C GLY A 225 -6.58 -0.45 19.12
N SER A 226 -6.63 -1.38 18.16
CA SER A 226 -5.48 -2.23 17.84
C SER A 226 -4.41 -1.45 17.08
N PHE A 227 -3.17 -1.90 17.23
CA PHE A 227 -2.00 -1.32 16.57
C PHE A 227 -1.30 -2.40 15.76
N VAL A 228 -1.11 -2.14 14.47
CA VAL A 228 -0.45 -3.06 13.56
C VAL A 228 0.80 -2.36 12.99
N PRO A 229 2.01 -2.85 13.33
CA PRO A 229 3.24 -2.31 12.77
C PRO A 229 3.41 -2.83 11.35
N TYR A 230 3.56 -1.92 10.39
CA TYR A 230 3.88 -2.26 9.01
C TYR A 230 5.32 -1.91 8.68
N GLU A 231 5.77 -2.45 7.55
CA GLU A 231 6.95 -2.04 6.81
C GLU A 231 6.58 -1.87 5.34
N LEU A 232 7.13 -0.82 4.72
CA LEU A 232 6.95 -0.55 3.30
C LEU A 232 8.06 -1.18 2.48
N TRP A 233 7.62 -1.88 1.46
CA TRP A 233 8.45 -2.52 0.45
C TRP A 233 8.03 -2.01 -0.93
N ALA A 234 8.90 -2.13 -1.91
CA ALA A 234 8.61 -1.68 -3.25
C ALA A 234 9.22 -2.58 -4.31
N ILE A 235 8.53 -2.64 -5.45
CA ILE A 235 8.94 -3.39 -6.64
C ILE A 235 9.22 -2.35 -7.74
N PRO A 236 10.49 -2.15 -8.13
CA PRO A 236 10.81 -1.28 -9.25
C PRO A 236 10.24 -1.87 -10.54
N LEU A 237 9.64 -0.99 -11.35
CA LEU A 237 9.06 -1.32 -12.64
C LEU A 237 9.60 -0.32 -13.67
N LEU A 238 10.33 -0.84 -14.66
CA LEU A 238 10.75 -0.09 -15.83
C LEU A 238 9.90 -0.52 -17.02
N TYR A 239 9.42 0.42 -17.82
CA TYR A 239 8.84 0.09 -19.12
C TYR A 239 9.13 1.16 -20.16
N SER A 240 9.12 0.77 -21.42
CA SER A 240 9.25 1.68 -22.55
C SER A 240 7.90 1.97 -23.20
N ALA A 241 7.68 3.22 -23.60
CA ALA A 241 6.50 3.63 -24.34
C ALA A 241 6.90 4.54 -25.50
N ASN A 242 6.10 4.54 -26.56
CA ASN A 242 6.31 5.38 -27.74
C ASN A 242 5.47 6.67 -27.72
N HIS A 243 4.98 7.06 -26.54
CA HIS A 243 4.12 8.22 -26.38
C HIS A 243 4.34 8.98 -25.07
N ALA A 244 3.79 10.20 -25.03
CA ALA A 244 3.88 11.10 -23.88
C ALA A 244 2.83 10.85 -22.78
N GLY A 245 1.85 9.96 -23.00
CA GLY A 245 0.80 9.68 -22.01
C GLY A 245 1.32 8.98 -20.75
N ASP A 246 1.00 9.53 -19.59
CA ASP A 246 1.29 8.99 -18.25
C ASP A 246 0.00 8.55 -17.55
N CYS A 247 0.02 7.34 -17.01
CA CYS A 247 -1.04 6.78 -16.18
C CYS A 247 -0.39 6.24 -14.91
N TRP A 248 -1.02 6.51 -13.76
CA TRP A 248 -0.45 6.16 -12.45
C TRP A 248 -1.37 5.31 -11.59
N PHE A 249 -2.60 4.99 -12.04
CA PHE A 249 -3.56 4.20 -11.27
C PHE A 249 -4.02 2.95 -12.01
N PHE A 250 -3.84 1.80 -11.37
CA PHE A 250 -4.09 0.48 -11.94
C PHE A 250 -4.73 -0.41 -10.86
N PRO A 251 -6.07 -0.49 -10.80
CA PRO A 251 -6.82 -1.25 -9.78
C PRO A 251 -6.32 -2.68 -9.59
N ARG A 252 -6.03 -3.36 -10.70
CA ARG A 252 -5.62 -4.77 -10.72
C ARG A 252 -4.24 -5.03 -10.12
N LEU A 253 -3.42 -4.02 -9.88
CA LEU A 253 -2.18 -4.22 -9.13
C LEU A 253 -2.43 -4.72 -7.71
N ALA A 254 -3.63 -4.50 -7.13
CA ALA A 254 -4.00 -5.10 -5.86
C ALA A 254 -4.07 -6.64 -5.91
N GLU A 255 -4.22 -7.25 -7.10
CA GLU A 255 -4.23 -8.72 -7.28
C GLU A 255 -2.86 -9.34 -6.99
N LEU A 256 -1.78 -8.54 -7.05
CA LEU A 256 -0.42 -8.96 -6.69
C LEU A 256 -0.30 -9.40 -5.24
N GLU A 257 -1.21 -8.99 -4.36
CA GLU A 257 -1.20 -9.38 -2.94
C GLU A 257 -1.17 -10.90 -2.77
N ARG A 258 -1.99 -11.62 -3.54
CA ARG A 258 -2.09 -13.08 -3.48
C ARG A 258 -0.81 -13.77 -3.97
N VAL A 259 -0.21 -13.22 -5.04
CA VAL A 259 1.03 -13.75 -5.61
C VAL A 259 2.18 -13.53 -4.62
N LEU A 260 2.31 -12.31 -4.08
CA LEU A 260 3.31 -11.96 -3.08
C LEU A 260 3.16 -12.81 -1.82
N GLN A 261 1.94 -12.95 -1.28
CA GLN A 261 1.69 -13.78 -0.09
C GLN A 261 2.15 -15.23 -0.31
N LYS A 262 1.77 -15.82 -1.44
CA LYS A 262 2.12 -17.21 -1.76
C LYS A 262 3.63 -17.40 -1.94
N HIS A 263 4.27 -16.57 -2.76
CA HIS A 263 5.66 -16.77 -3.18
C HIS A 263 6.68 -16.27 -2.16
N LEU A 264 6.30 -15.32 -1.30
CA LEU A 264 7.13 -14.87 -0.17
C LEU A 264 6.86 -15.68 1.11
N GLY A 265 5.96 -16.67 1.07
CA GLY A 265 5.66 -17.54 2.21
C GLY A 265 5.04 -16.80 3.39
N ILE A 266 4.23 -15.77 3.12
CA ILE A 266 3.60 -14.97 4.16
C ILE A 266 2.49 -15.80 4.83
N PRO A 267 2.49 -15.93 6.17
CA PRO A 267 1.48 -16.70 6.87
C PRO A 267 0.06 -16.18 6.62
N TYR A 268 -0.90 -17.10 6.61
CA TYR A 268 -2.32 -16.75 6.57
C TYR A 268 -2.70 -15.86 7.77
N GLY A 269 -3.51 -14.83 7.53
CA GLY A 269 -3.91 -13.85 8.56
C GLY A 269 -2.92 -12.69 8.79
N LYS A 270 -1.77 -12.67 8.10
CA LYS A 270 -0.86 -11.52 8.10
C LYS A 270 -1.22 -10.52 7.02
N GLY A 271 -1.30 -9.24 7.40
CA GLY A 271 -1.58 -8.13 6.51
C GLY A 271 -0.46 -7.92 5.49
N LEU A 272 -0.80 -8.09 4.20
CA LEU A 272 -0.04 -7.57 3.07
C LEU A 272 -1.02 -6.84 2.16
N HIS A 273 -0.69 -5.61 1.80
CA HIS A 273 -1.53 -4.76 0.98
C HIS A 273 -0.71 -4.05 -0.10
N VAL A 274 -1.12 -4.16 -1.36
CA VAL A 274 -0.44 -3.56 -2.50
C VAL A 274 -1.17 -2.29 -2.91
N SER A 275 -0.40 -1.22 -3.15
CA SER A 275 -0.93 0.01 -3.71
C SER A 275 -1.31 -0.18 -5.18
N PRO A 276 -2.53 0.17 -5.60
CA PRO A 276 -2.90 0.23 -7.01
C PRO A 276 -2.28 1.44 -7.74
N THR A 277 -1.60 2.32 -7.01
CA THR A 277 -0.91 3.49 -7.56
C THR A 277 0.55 3.17 -7.85
N LEU A 278 0.97 3.41 -9.09
CA LEU A 278 2.37 3.46 -9.49
C LEU A 278 2.98 4.79 -9.08
N PHE A 279 3.96 4.74 -8.19
CA PHE A 279 4.66 5.94 -7.73
C PHE A 279 5.75 6.31 -8.74
N THR A 280 5.65 7.51 -9.32
CA THR A 280 6.68 8.04 -10.23
C THR A 280 7.78 8.75 -9.41
N PRO A 281 8.98 8.95 -9.99
CA PRO A 281 10.02 9.78 -9.37
C PRO A 281 9.51 11.18 -9.00
N ASP A 282 8.71 11.80 -9.86
CA ASP A 282 8.18 13.16 -9.63
C ASP A 282 7.23 13.20 -8.43
N MET A 283 6.36 12.20 -8.27
CA MET A 283 5.45 12.11 -7.13
C MET A 283 6.21 11.96 -5.80
N LEU A 284 7.24 11.12 -5.79
CA LEU A 284 8.06 10.89 -4.60
C LEU A 284 8.90 12.12 -4.27
N ASN A 285 9.50 12.76 -5.28
CA ASN A 285 10.31 13.98 -5.10
C ASN A 285 9.46 15.17 -4.63
N ALA A 286 8.25 15.35 -5.16
CA ALA A 286 7.38 16.47 -4.80
C ALA A 286 7.02 16.50 -3.30
N SER A 287 6.93 15.34 -2.65
CA SER A 287 6.66 15.22 -1.21
C SER A 287 7.89 14.92 -0.35
N GLY A 288 9.07 14.72 -0.96
CA GLY A 288 10.22 14.14 -0.25
C GLY A 288 9.90 12.79 0.38
N CYS A 289 9.13 11.96 -0.33
CA CYS A 289 8.59 10.66 0.11
C CYS A 289 7.64 10.71 1.33
N GLN A 290 7.34 11.87 1.90
CA GLN A 290 6.54 12.00 3.13
C GLN A 290 5.12 11.45 2.98
N VAL A 291 4.57 11.47 1.76
CA VAL A 291 3.24 10.93 1.45
C VAL A 291 3.12 9.43 1.76
N LEU A 292 4.23 8.70 1.69
CA LEU A 292 4.28 7.27 1.96
C LEU A 292 4.03 6.93 3.44
N SER A 293 4.25 7.88 4.36
CA SER A 293 4.02 7.66 5.79
C SER A 293 2.57 7.29 6.13
N GLN A 294 1.60 7.73 5.31
CA GLN A 294 0.17 7.44 5.50
C GLN A 294 -0.28 6.22 4.68
N LEU A 295 0.56 5.71 3.77
CA LEU A 295 0.18 4.70 2.79
C LEU A 295 -0.28 3.40 3.46
N ALA A 296 0.45 2.90 4.46
CA ALA A 296 0.09 1.66 5.14
C ALA A 296 -1.29 1.77 5.82
N GLY A 297 -1.56 2.89 6.50
CA GLY A 297 -2.86 3.11 7.15
C GLY A 297 -4.02 3.21 6.17
N MET A 298 -3.79 3.83 5.00
CA MET A 298 -4.78 3.86 3.92
C MET A 298 -5.04 2.46 3.36
N LEU A 299 -3.98 1.71 3.08
CA LEU A 299 -4.09 0.37 2.51
C LEU A 299 -4.76 -0.63 3.48
N ASP A 300 -4.44 -0.56 4.78
CA ASP A 300 -5.08 -1.34 5.84
C ASP A 300 -6.58 -1.02 5.95
N ALA A 301 -6.95 0.25 5.75
CA ALA A 301 -8.35 0.69 5.74
C ALA A 301 -9.12 0.35 4.43
N GLY A 302 -8.50 -0.36 3.48
CA GLY A 302 -9.11 -0.67 2.17
C GLY A 302 -9.15 0.52 1.20
N GLU A 303 -8.39 1.57 1.48
CA GLU A 303 -8.25 2.76 0.64
C GLU A 303 -7.03 2.63 -0.29
N ALA A 304 -6.92 3.55 -1.25
CA ALA A 304 -5.77 3.67 -2.14
C ALA A 304 -5.37 5.14 -2.26
N TYR A 305 -4.08 5.43 -2.10
CA TYR A 305 -3.57 6.78 -2.31
C TYR A 305 -3.68 7.16 -3.78
N VAL A 306 -4.26 8.32 -4.08
CA VAL A 306 -4.24 8.90 -5.42
C VAL A 306 -3.76 10.36 -5.38
N PRO A 307 -2.83 10.78 -6.25
CA PRO A 307 -2.34 12.16 -6.31
C PRO A 307 -3.34 13.15 -6.92
N GLY A 308 -4.48 12.69 -7.44
CA GLY A 308 -5.54 13.53 -8.01
C GLY A 308 -6.66 12.69 -8.61
N ASP A 309 -7.51 13.34 -9.42
CA ASP A 309 -8.67 12.71 -10.05
C ASP A 309 -8.24 11.69 -11.13
N ILE A 310 -8.71 10.44 -10.97
CA ILE A 310 -8.41 9.31 -11.87
C ILE A 310 -8.97 9.54 -13.28
N ASN A 311 -10.16 10.13 -13.41
CA ASN A 311 -10.79 10.38 -14.70
C ASN A 311 -10.08 11.48 -15.47
N ILE A 312 -9.61 12.52 -14.77
CA ILE A 312 -8.76 13.56 -15.36
C ILE A 312 -7.44 12.95 -15.84
N MET A 313 -6.80 12.11 -15.02
CA MET A 313 -5.58 11.39 -15.41
C MET A 313 -5.81 10.53 -16.66
N ARG A 314 -6.87 9.70 -16.68
CA ARG A 314 -7.20 8.84 -17.82
C ARG A 314 -7.44 9.65 -19.08
N SER A 315 -8.12 10.79 -18.98
CA SER A 315 -8.36 11.70 -20.11
C SER A 315 -7.06 12.31 -20.64
N ALA A 316 -6.19 12.79 -19.74
CA ALA A 316 -4.88 13.34 -20.10
C ALA A 316 -3.98 12.29 -20.76
N TYR A 317 -4.01 11.05 -20.28
CA TYR A 317 -3.33 9.93 -20.90
C TYR A 317 -3.80 9.73 -22.36
N GLN A 318 -5.11 9.67 -22.62
CA GLN A 318 -5.64 9.44 -23.97
C GLN A 318 -5.25 10.55 -24.95
N GLU A 319 -5.22 11.80 -24.49
CA GLU A 319 -4.75 12.94 -25.28
C GLU A 319 -3.25 12.84 -25.60
N ALA A 320 -2.43 12.63 -24.56
CA ALA A 320 -0.98 12.61 -24.69
C ALA A 320 -0.44 11.34 -25.38
N LYS A 321 -1.20 10.24 -25.37
CA LYS A 321 -0.89 8.99 -26.09
C LYS A 321 -0.77 9.21 -27.61
N GLN A 322 -1.48 10.20 -28.17
CA GLN A 322 -1.43 10.51 -29.60
C GLN A 322 -0.10 11.14 -30.04
N ARG A 323 0.70 11.65 -29.09
CA ARG A 323 1.98 12.30 -29.37
C ARG A 323 3.11 11.28 -29.29
N PHE A 324 3.75 11.01 -30.43
CA PHE A 324 4.92 10.13 -30.49
C PHE A 324 6.11 10.72 -29.72
N VAL A 325 6.46 10.09 -28.60
CA VAL A 325 7.60 10.45 -27.74
C VAL A 325 8.15 9.16 -27.12
N PRO A 326 9.17 8.54 -27.74
CA PRO A 326 9.83 7.37 -27.17
C PRO A 326 10.49 7.73 -25.85
N ARG A 327 10.15 6.98 -24.79
CA ARG A 327 10.72 7.18 -23.46
C ARG A 327 10.71 5.89 -22.67
N MET A 328 11.60 5.86 -21.68
CA MET A 328 11.65 4.81 -20.66
C MET A 328 11.17 5.39 -19.35
N THR A 329 10.15 4.78 -18.78
CA THR A 329 9.49 5.20 -17.55
C THR A 329 9.93 4.30 -16.39
N LEU A 330 10.21 4.93 -15.25
CA LEU A 330 10.48 4.26 -13.98
C LEU A 330 9.31 4.53 -13.04
N ASN A 331 8.82 3.47 -12.41
CA ASN A 331 7.81 3.54 -11.36
C ASN A 331 8.13 2.54 -10.24
N TRP A 332 7.48 2.71 -9.10
CA TRP A 332 7.49 1.73 -8.02
C TRP A 332 6.08 1.27 -7.69
N ILE A 333 5.89 -0.04 -7.63
CA ILE A 333 4.73 -0.67 -7.00
C ILE A 333 5.05 -0.79 -5.51
N ILE A 334 4.42 0.04 -4.68
CA ILE A 334 4.68 0.06 -3.23
C ILE A 334 3.63 -0.78 -2.52
N PHE A 335 4.06 -1.58 -1.54
CA PHE A 335 3.16 -2.38 -0.72
C PHE A 335 3.56 -2.30 0.76
N ALA A 336 2.56 -2.47 1.62
CA ALA A 336 2.74 -2.54 3.06
C ALA A 336 2.59 -4.00 3.49
N VAL A 337 3.51 -4.46 4.35
CA VAL A 337 3.47 -5.79 4.95
C VAL A 337 3.66 -5.68 6.46
N GLU A 338 3.01 -6.53 7.25
CA GLU A 338 3.24 -6.58 8.69
C GLU A 338 4.73 -6.74 9.00
N ARG A 339 5.23 -5.92 9.93
CA ARG A 339 6.66 -5.83 10.24
C ARG A 339 7.20 -7.15 10.76
N GLY A 340 8.35 -7.56 10.24
CA GLY A 340 9.03 -8.80 10.61
C GLY A 340 8.50 -10.06 9.93
N VAL A 341 7.50 -9.94 9.04
CA VAL A 341 7.05 -11.06 8.19
C VAL A 341 8.07 -11.36 7.09
N LEU A 342 8.62 -10.32 6.47
CA LEU A 342 9.66 -10.46 5.44
C LEU A 342 11.05 -10.25 6.06
N THR A 343 12.04 -10.93 5.49
CA THR A 343 13.45 -10.76 5.84
C THR A 343 14.10 -9.79 4.87
N HIS A 344 14.99 -8.91 5.36
CA HIS A 344 15.82 -8.04 4.52
C HIS A 344 16.93 -8.79 3.76
N GLU A 345 17.04 -10.11 3.95
CA GLU A 345 17.97 -10.94 3.19
C GLU A 345 17.51 -11.03 1.72
N PRO A 346 18.44 -11.06 0.76
CA PRO A 346 18.09 -11.27 -0.64
C PRO A 346 17.30 -12.56 -0.83
N LEU A 347 16.29 -12.50 -1.70
CA LEU A 347 15.51 -13.69 -2.05
C LEU A 347 16.43 -14.77 -2.63
N ALA A 348 16.25 -16.01 -2.14
CA ALA A 348 17.05 -17.15 -2.60
C ALA A 348 16.80 -17.47 -4.09
N ASP A 349 15.56 -17.30 -4.56
CA ASP A 349 15.17 -17.44 -5.95
C ASP A 349 14.26 -16.27 -6.37
N PRO A 350 14.83 -15.12 -6.77
CA PRO A 350 14.04 -13.96 -7.19
C PRO A 350 13.32 -14.23 -8.52
N ASN A 351 13.85 -15.10 -9.38
CA ASN A 351 13.29 -15.32 -10.71
C ASN A 351 11.94 -16.02 -10.63
N ALA A 352 11.79 -17.05 -9.78
CA ALA A 352 10.50 -17.74 -9.62
C ALA A 352 9.37 -16.81 -9.12
N LEU A 353 9.71 -15.80 -8.31
CA LEU A 353 8.76 -14.78 -7.88
C LEU A 353 8.44 -13.81 -9.03
N LEU A 354 9.46 -13.34 -9.76
CA LEU A 354 9.28 -12.43 -10.89
C LEU A 354 8.46 -13.06 -12.03
N ASP A 355 8.69 -14.34 -12.32
CA ASP A 355 7.93 -15.11 -13.31
C ASP A 355 6.44 -15.23 -12.93
N ALA A 356 6.13 -15.21 -11.62
CA ALA A 356 4.76 -15.22 -11.13
C ALA A 356 4.12 -13.83 -11.08
N LEU A 357 4.91 -12.77 -10.81
CA LEU A 357 4.42 -11.40 -10.71
C LEU A 357 4.23 -10.76 -12.09
N MET A 358 5.14 -11.01 -13.04
CA MET A 358 5.15 -10.32 -14.33
C MET A 358 3.81 -10.46 -15.07
N PRO A 359 3.20 -11.65 -15.21
CA PRO A 359 1.93 -11.79 -15.95
C PRO A 359 0.79 -10.95 -15.36
N GLU A 360 0.73 -10.83 -14.03
CA GLU A 360 -0.28 -10.02 -13.35
C GLU A 360 -0.03 -8.52 -13.52
N VAL A 361 1.25 -8.09 -13.49
CA VAL A 361 1.63 -6.71 -13.79
C VAL A 361 1.28 -6.37 -15.25
N GLU A 362 1.62 -7.23 -16.20
CA GLU A 362 1.28 -7.04 -17.62
C GLU A 362 -0.24 -6.97 -17.81
N ALA A 363 -1.00 -7.86 -17.16
CA ALA A 363 -2.45 -7.85 -17.21
C ALA A 363 -3.05 -6.55 -16.66
N ALA A 364 -2.48 -6.02 -15.57
CA ALA A 364 -2.91 -4.74 -14.99
C ALA A 364 -2.56 -3.54 -15.87
N LEU A 365 -1.37 -3.50 -16.47
CA LEU A 365 -0.93 -2.39 -17.33
C LEU A 365 -1.66 -2.38 -18.67
N ASN A 366 -1.76 -3.53 -19.35
CA ASN A 366 -2.33 -3.65 -20.70
C ASN A 366 -3.82 -3.25 -20.76
N GLU A 367 -4.52 -3.24 -19.62
CA GLU A 367 -5.90 -2.76 -19.54
C GLU A 367 -6.00 -1.24 -19.73
N HIS A 368 -4.95 -0.49 -19.41
CA HIS A 368 -5.01 0.97 -19.31
C HIS A 368 -3.98 1.70 -20.15
N ILE A 369 -2.81 1.10 -20.42
CA ILE A 369 -1.73 1.74 -21.16
C ILE A 369 -1.16 0.90 -22.30
N ASP A 370 -0.58 1.57 -23.29
CA ASP A 370 0.24 0.95 -24.32
C ASP A 370 1.71 1.11 -23.91
N TYR A 371 2.44 0.01 -23.85
CA TYR A 371 3.88 0.00 -23.64
C TYR A 371 4.50 -1.09 -24.53
N ASN A 372 5.82 -1.04 -24.73
CA ASN A 372 6.51 -2.04 -25.55
C ASN A 372 7.07 -3.16 -24.67
N GLU A 373 8.12 -2.87 -23.92
CA GLU A 373 8.81 -3.82 -23.05
C GLU A 373 8.74 -3.32 -21.61
N ALA A 374 8.50 -4.23 -20.67
CA ALA A 374 8.55 -3.98 -19.23
C ALA A 374 9.59 -4.88 -18.57
N THR A 375 10.18 -4.39 -17.49
CA THR A 375 11.13 -5.10 -16.65
C THR A 375 10.77 -4.85 -15.20
N LEU A 376 10.56 -5.95 -14.47
CA LEU A 376 10.23 -5.95 -13.06
C LEU A 376 11.45 -6.41 -12.27
N PHE A 377 11.74 -5.72 -11.16
CA PHE A 377 12.84 -6.05 -10.27
C PHE A 377 12.31 -6.74 -9.03
N ALA A 378 13.15 -7.50 -8.33
CA ALA A 378 12.73 -8.18 -7.10
C ALA A 378 12.21 -7.17 -6.06
N PRO A 379 11.21 -7.55 -5.24
CA PRO A 379 10.76 -6.72 -4.12
C PRO A 379 11.90 -6.50 -3.13
N GLU A 380 12.08 -5.26 -2.72
CA GLU A 380 13.09 -4.85 -1.73
C GLU A 380 12.47 -3.88 -0.70
N PRO A 381 13.09 -3.71 0.49
CA PRO A 381 12.71 -2.66 1.43
C PRO A 381 12.70 -1.29 0.74
N LEU A 382 11.77 -0.41 1.11
CA LEU A 382 11.46 0.84 0.40
C LEU A 382 12.72 1.59 -0.09
N TRP A 383 13.62 1.98 0.82
CA TRP A 383 14.77 2.81 0.46
C TRP A 383 15.76 2.10 -0.46
N GLN A 384 15.94 0.79 -0.30
CA GLN A 384 16.80 -0.01 -1.18
C GLN A 384 16.19 -0.11 -2.58
N SER A 385 14.89 -0.36 -2.66
CA SER A 385 14.13 -0.44 -3.91
C SER A 385 14.19 0.88 -4.72
N LEU A 386 14.12 2.03 -4.04
CA LEU A 386 14.28 3.34 -4.70
C LEU A 386 15.68 3.49 -5.32
N VAL A 387 16.74 3.08 -4.60
CA VAL A 387 18.12 3.10 -5.13
C VAL A 387 18.24 2.16 -6.33
N THR A 388 17.78 0.91 -6.20
CA THR A 388 17.85 -0.12 -7.24
C THR A 388 17.14 0.34 -8.52
N GLY A 389 15.91 0.83 -8.41
CA GLY A 389 15.13 1.32 -9.54
C GLY A 389 15.77 2.51 -10.25
N THR A 390 16.22 3.52 -9.48
CA THR A 390 16.89 4.71 -10.05
C THR A 390 18.18 4.33 -10.77
N ARG A 391 19.03 3.51 -10.13
CA ARG A 391 20.30 3.06 -10.71
C ARG A 391 20.07 2.29 -12.01
N ALA A 392 19.17 1.30 -12.00
CA ALA A 392 18.87 0.50 -13.18
C ALA A 392 18.36 1.38 -14.34
N SER A 393 17.45 2.32 -14.04
CA SER A 393 16.93 3.27 -15.04
C SER A 393 18.04 4.12 -15.67
N ASN A 394 18.89 4.72 -14.83
CA ASN A 394 19.99 5.57 -15.29
C ASN A 394 21.00 4.80 -16.14
N GLN A 395 21.38 3.60 -15.69
CA GLN A 395 22.31 2.72 -16.41
C GLN A 395 21.74 2.28 -17.76
N GLN A 396 20.47 1.87 -17.83
CA GLN A 396 19.85 1.43 -19.08
C GLN A 396 19.72 2.57 -20.09
N ARG A 397 19.36 3.79 -19.64
CA ARG A 397 19.35 5.00 -20.49
C ARG A 397 20.73 5.28 -21.06
N LEU A 398 21.76 5.29 -20.21
CA LEU A 398 23.12 5.57 -20.66
C LEU A 398 23.64 4.48 -21.59
N ALA A 399 23.42 3.20 -21.28
CA ALA A 399 23.88 2.10 -22.12
C ALA A 399 23.28 2.16 -23.53
N PHE A 400 21.96 2.37 -23.63
CA PHE A 400 21.28 2.54 -24.91
C PHE A 400 21.84 3.73 -25.69
N THR A 401 21.98 4.87 -25.02
CA THR A 401 22.45 6.12 -25.62
C THR A 401 23.91 6.01 -26.08
N SER A 402 24.76 5.41 -25.25
CA SER A 402 26.18 5.19 -25.55
C SER A 402 26.35 4.24 -26.73
N LEU A 403 25.57 3.16 -26.82
CA LEU A 403 25.61 2.24 -27.94
C LEU A 403 25.24 2.92 -29.28
N LEU A 404 24.26 3.83 -29.27
CA LEU A 404 23.89 4.60 -30.45
C LEU A 404 24.99 5.57 -30.88
N LEU A 405 25.61 6.27 -29.93
CA LEU A 405 26.71 7.18 -30.21
C LEU A 405 27.97 6.45 -30.68
N ASP A 406 28.31 5.32 -30.07
CA ASP A 406 29.48 4.52 -30.44
C ASP A 406 29.40 4.06 -31.90
N LYS A 407 28.24 3.55 -32.31
CA LYS A 407 28.00 3.12 -33.70
C LYS A 407 28.08 4.25 -34.71
N ARG A 408 27.82 5.50 -34.29
CA ARG A 408 27.76 6.66 -35.19
C ARG A 408 29.10 7.37 -35.30
N ILE A 409 29.73 7.66 -34.16
CA ILE A 409 30.94 8.51 -34.09
C ILE A 409 32.07 7.91 -33.25
N GLY A 410 31.84 6.77 -32.57
CA GLY A 410 32.76 6.18 -31.60
C GLY A 410 32.78 6.93 -30.27
N LEU A 411 32.76 6.20 -29.15
CA LEU A 411 32.71 6.83 -27.81
C LEU A 411 33.94 7.70 -27.48
N ALA A 412 35.09 7.42 -28.09
CA ALA A 412 36.29 8.24 -27.91
C ALA A 412 36.11 9.71 -28.33
N ASN A 413 35.17 9.96 -29.26
CA ASN A 413 34.83 11.28 -29.78
C ASN A 413 33.63 11.93 -29.07
N VAL A 414 33.07 11.25 -28.05
CA VAL A 414 31.96 11.75 -27.24
C VAL A 414 32.51 12.45 -26.01
N ARG A 415 31.84 13.54 -25.65
CA ARG A 415 32.05 14.33 -24.43
C ARG A 415 30.76 14.50 -23.67
N ALA A 416 30.84 14.36 -22.36
CA ALA A 416 29.74 14.55 -21.43
C ALA A 416 29.76 15.96 -20.84
N HIS A 417 28.59 16.60 -20.84
CA HIS A 417 28.32 17.83 -20.12
C HIS A 417 27.19 17.55 -19.11
N ILE A 418 27.44 17.92 -17.86
CA ILE A 418 26.52 17.66 -16.75
C ILE A 418 26.01 19.00 -16.22
N GLU A 419 24.69 19.16 -16.18
CA GLU A 419 24.01 20.33 -15.63
C GLU A 419 23.05 19.89 -14.53
N LEU A 420 23.12 20.50 -13.34
CA LEU A 420 22.18 20.20 -12.26
C LEU A 420 20.78 20.78 -12.56
N MET A 421 19.73 19.97 -12.42
CA MET A 421 18.33 20.35 -12.58
C MET A 421 17.56 20.14 -11.26
N PRO A 422 17.65 21.07 -10.29
CA PRO A 422 17.11 20.86 -8.93
C PRO A 422 15.61 20.59 -8.90
N ALA A 423 14.83 21.29 -9.74
CA ALA A 423 13.39 21.14 -9.81
C ALA A 423 12.94 19.77 -10.34
N GLN A 424 13.82 19.06 -11.05
CA GLN A 424 13.55 17.74 -11.62
C GLN A 424 14.14 16.61 -10.76
N GLY A 425 14.86 16.94 -9.67
CA GLY A 425 15.59 15.96 -8.88
C GLY A 425 16.57 15.15 -9.74
N ALA A 426 17.27 15.80 -10.67
CA ALA A 426 18.10 15.12 -11.67
C ALA A 426 19.30 15.98 -12.10
N PHE A 427 20.26 15.35 -12.77
CA PHE A 427 21.23 16.02 -13.63
C PHE A 427 20.82 15.86 -15.09
N GLN A 428 20.84 16.95 -15.85
CA GLN A 428 20.76 16.87 -17.30
C GLN A 428 22.13 16.44 -17.83
N LEU A 429 22.20 15.22 -18.36
CA LEU A 429 23.39 14.72 -19.05
C LEU A 429 23.22 14.98 -20.55
N ARG A 430 24.13 15.77 -21.11
CA ARG A 430 24.29 15.96 -22.56
C ARG A 430 25.53 15.22 -23.02
N LEU A 431 25.38 14.33 -23.98
CA LEU A 431 26.48 13.65 -24.65
C LEU A 431 26.60 14.22 -26.06
N GLN A 432 27.76 14.80 -26.37
CA GLN A 432 28.02 15.51 -27.61
C GLN A 432 29.30 14.99 -28.28
N GLY A 433 29.28 14.89 -29.61
CA GLY A 433 30.48 14.64 -30.40
C GLY A 433 30.37 15.25 -31.79
N LYS A 434 31.47 15.19 -32.56
CA LYS A 434 31.53 15.70 -33.94
C LYS A 434 31.65 14.55 -34.94
N ASP A 435 30.90 14.66 -36.03
CA ASP A 435 30.91 13.76 -37.19
C ASP A 435 31.17 14.58 -38.46
N ASP A 436 32.43 14.65 -38.91
CA ASP A 436 32.95 15.45 -40.03
C ASP A 436 32.56 16.95 -40.03
N ASP A 437 31.29 17.30 -40.29
CA ASP A 437 30.72 18.67 -40.28
C ASP A 437 29.46 18.82 -39.39
N ASP A 438 28.91 17.72 -38.85
CA ASP A 438 27.70 17.73 -38.02
C ASP A 438 28.01 17.46 -36.53
N THR A 439 27.24 18.11 -35.65
CA THR A 439 27.28 17.81 -34.22
C THR A 439 26.23 16.76 -33.90
N VAL A 440 26.67 15.62 -33.35
CA VAL A 440 25.77 14.60 -32.81
C VAL A 440 25.59 14.90 -31.32
N GLU A 441 24.35 15.18 -30.92
CA GLU A 441 24.00 15.44 -29.53
C GLU A 441 22.84 14.55 -29.10
N THR A 442 22.89 14.08 -27.86
CA THR A 442 21.75 13.46 -27.18
C THR A 442 21.75 13.88 -25.72
N THR A 443 20.55 14.02 -25.17
CA THR A 443 20.34 14.64 -23.87
C THR A 443 19.26 13.86 -23.12
N PHE A 444 19.56 13.47 -21.88
CA PHE A 444 18.59 12.80 -21.01
C PHE A 444 18.83 13.12 -19.53
N ALA A 445 17.80 12.91 -18.72
CA ALA A 445 17.86 13.14 -17.28
C ALA A 445 18.48 11.92 -16.58
N TRP A 446 19.56 12.18 -15.85
CA TRP A 446 20.13 11.29 -14.84
C TRP A 446 19.44 11.55 -13.51
N LEU A 447 18.55 10.65 -13.12
CA LEU A 447 17.70 10.82 -11.96
C LEU A 447 18.51 10.71 -10.67
N MET A 448 18.24 11.58 -9.70
CA MET A 448 18.65 11.35 -8.31
C MET A 448 17.67 10.39 -7.66
N THR A 449 18.13 9.57 -6.71
CA THR A 449 17.23 8.70 -5.95
C THR A 449 16.24 9.55 -5.15
N PRO A 450 14.91 9.30 -5.29
CA PRO A 450 13.92 9.96 -4.46
C PRO A 450 14.18 9.67 -2.99
N ASP A 451 14.21 10.73 -2.19
CA ASP A 451 14.52 10.68 -0.76
C ASP A 451 13.95 11.91 -0.06
N ILE A 452 13.92 11.86 1.27
CA ILE A 452 13.68 13.01 2.13
C ILE A 452 14.78 14.06 1.94
N ALA A 453 16.02 13.60 1.77
CA ALA A 453 17.19 14.45 1.59
C ALA A 453 18.10 13.90 0.47
N PRO A 454 17.73 14.08 -0.81
CA PRO A 454 18.47 13.52 -1.94
C PRO A 454 19.92 14.01 -1.95
N SER A 455 20.88 13.08 -2.01
CA SER A 455 22.31 13.40 -2.01
C SER A 455 22.80 13.71 -3.43
N ARG A 456 23.03 15.00 -3.71
CA ARG A 456 23.59 15.47 -4.99
C ARG A 456 25.00 14.94 -5.23
N GLU A 457 25.81 14.95 -4.18
CA GLU A 457 27.20 14.49 -4.21
C GLU A 457 27.28 13.00 -4.55
N THR A 458 26.43 12.18 -3.91
CA THR A 458 26.38 10.74 -4.20
C THR A 458 25.89 10.46 -5.61
N ALA A 459 24.86 11.17 -6.08
CA ALA A 459 24.33 11.00 -7.43
C ALA A 459 25.32 11.46 -8.51
N LEU A 460 26.07 12.54 -8.26
CA LEU A 460 27.13 13.01 -9.16
C LEU A 460 28.30 12.02 -9.21
N ALA A 461 28.77 11.55 -8.05
CA ALA A 461 29.83 10.55 -7.99
C ALA A 461 29.45 9.24 -8.70
N GLU A 462 28.19 8.81 -8.59
CA GLU A 462 27.68 7.65 -9.34
C GLU A 462 27.68 7.92 -10.86
N LEU A 463 27.20 9.09 -11.29
CA LEU A 463 27.23 9.48 -12.70
C LEU A 463 28.67 9.51 -13.26
N GLU A 464 29.61 10.14 -12.56
CA GLU A 464 31.01 10.22 -12.95
C GLU A 464 31.66 8.83 -13.06
N ALA A 465 31.45 7.96 -12.07
CA ALA A 465 31.98 6.60 -12.10
C ALA A 465 31.41 5.78 -13.27
N VAL A 466 30.13 5.97 -13.61
CA VAL A 466 29.52 5.25 -14.73
C VAL A 466 30.00 5.81 -16.08
N LEU A 467 30.20 7.13 -16.22
CA LEU A 467 30.80 7.73 -17.42
C LEU A 467 32.24 7.23 -17.63
N GLU A 468 33.03 7.16 -16.56
CA GLU A 468 34.39 6.61 -16.59
C GLU A 468 34.39 5.15 -17.06
N ALA A 469 33.48 4.32 -16.54
CA ALA A 469 33.35 2.93 -16.95
C ALA A 469 33.01 2.76 -18.46
N HIS A 470 32.35 3.75 -19.06
CA HIS A 470 32.04 3.78 -20.50
C HIS A 470 33.12 4.48 -21.34
N ASN A 471 34.23 4.91 -20.73
CA ASN A 471 35.29 5.71 -21.36
C ASN A 471 34.79 7.03 -21.99
N ILE A 472 33.76 7.63 -21.40
CA ILE A 472 33.22 8.91 -21.85
C ILE A 472 33.86 10.01 -20.99
N ALA A 473 34.65 10.88 -21.62
CA ALA A 473 35.25 12.01 -20.91
C ALA A 473 34.19 13.08 -20.57
N CYS A 474 34.28 13.65 -19.38
CA CYS A 474 33.42 14.76 -18.95
C CYS A 474 34.18 16.09 -19.04
N ASP A 475 33.66 17.03 -19.82
CA ASP A 475 34.32 18.32 -20.08
C ASP A 475 33.92 19.39 -19.05
N THR A 476 32.68 19.36 -18.56
CA THR A 476 32.14 20.39 -17.66
C THR A 476 31.02 19.88 -16.76
N TYR A 477 31.11 20.22 -15.48
CA TYR A 477 29.99 20.23 -14.54
C TYR A 477 29.53 21.68 -14.31
N GLN A 478 28.25 21.97 -14.52
CA GLN A 478 27.64 23.27 -14.21
C GLN A 478 26.63 23.12 -13.06
N ASP A 479 26.98 23.68 -11.91
CA ASP A 479 26.04 23.91 -10.82
C ASP A 479 25.40 25.30 -10.99
N ARG A 480 24.11 25.34 -11.35
CA ARG A 480 23.34 26.58 -11.53
C ARG A 480 22.68 27.09 -10.24
N LEU A 481 23.14 26.64 -9.07
CA LEU A 481 22.68 27.16 -7.78
C LEU A 481 23.31 28.51 -7.38
N HIS A 482 24.16 29.09 -8.24
CA HIS A 482 24.83 30.38 -8.05
C HIS A 482 24.63 31.32 -9.23
#